data_AF-A0A7Y3KL14-F1
#
_entry.id   AF-A0A7Y3KL14-F1
#
_cell.length_a   1.000
_cell.length_b   1.000
_cell.length_c   1.000
_cell.angle_alpha   90.00
_cell.angle_beta   90.00
_cell.angle_gamma   90.00
#
_symmetry.space_group_name_H-M   'P 1'
#
loop_
_entity.id
_entity.type
_entity.pdbx_description
1 polymer ?
#
loop_
_entity_poly.entity_id
_entity_poly.type
_entity_poly.pdbx_seq_one_letter_code
_entity_poly.pdbx_strand_id
1 'polypeptide(L)'
;MLTKNIGFQLGIGDKLSSSTTSTFTNTSSDVSPLPANSSTSTDNYTLTGGSSLQITPAIRLCAGGDGKLQPYSVIGLIIGTSPTATWEDKNTSSSTGNPTNITDEVQTISGGMMLGFHGSIGLLYKVTDQIGISAEIFEDVMNWSPSKSVITTYTDNGVSQLSNMTTSQIETDYGSSATTSSTSSPGSPTQSTNVHFPWSSYGFRISVQYSLGGK
;
A
#
# COMPACT_ATOMS: atom_id res chain seq x y z
N MET A 1 1.53 -18.55 -26.23
CA MET A 1 2.99 -18.61 -26.50
C MET A 1 3.25 -18.01 -27.88
N LEU A 2 4.31 -17.22 -28.05
CA LEU A 2 4.74 -16.67 -29.36
C LEU A 2 5.73 -17.61 -30.05
N THR A 3 6.63 -18.21 -29.27
CA THR A 3 7.54 -19.29 -29.67
C THR A 3 7.53 -20.38 -28.59
N LYS A 4 8.32 -21.45 -28.76
CA LYS A 4 8.49 -22.50 -27.74
C LYS A 4 9.03 -21.97 -26.41
N ASN A 5 9.74 -20.84 -26.43
CA ASN A 5 10.46 -20.31 -25.27
C ASN A 5 9.99 -18.93 -24.82
N ILE A 6 9.21 -18.23 -25.63
CA ILE A 6 8.76 -16.87 -25.34
C ILE A 6 7.25 -16.78 -25.51
N GLY A 7 6.57 -16.24 -24.51
CA GLY A 7 5.15 -15.97 -24.53
C GLY A 7 4.82 -14.59 -23.99
N PHE A 8 3.67 -14.06 -24.41
CA PHE A 8 3.03 -12.93 -23.74
C PHE A 8 2.05 -13.47 -22.69
N GLN A 9 1.99 -12.80 -21.55
CA GLN A 9 1.08 -13.08 -20.46
C GLN A 9 0.39 -11.78 -20.05
N LEU A 10 -0.92 -11.85 -19.79
CA LEU A 10 -1.66 -10.77 -19.18
C LEU A 10 -2.22 -11.27 -17.85
N GLY A 11 -1.72 -10.74 -16.74
CA GLY A 11 -2.30 -10.94 -15.43
C GLY A 11 -3.43 -9.95 -15.19
N ILE A 12 -4.53 -10.41 -14.60
CA ILE A 12 -5.58 -9.57 -14.04
C ILE A 12 -5.90 -10.14 -12.66
N GLY A 13 -5.92 -9.32 -11.62
CA GLY A 13 -6.26 -9.78 -10.28
C GLY A 13 -6.33 -8.66 -9.27
N ASP A 14 -6.98 -8.92 -8.15
CA ASP A 14 -6.99 -8.02 -7.00
C ASP A 14 -5.79 -8.32 -6.10
N LYS A 15 -5.07 -7.28 -5.73
CA LYS A 15 -4.03 -7.36 -4.70
C LYS A 15 -4.57 -6.84 -3.40
N LEU A 16 -4.54 -7.68 -2.37
CA LEU A 16 -4.79 -7.29 -0.99
C LEU A 16 -3.44 -7.11 -0.28
N SER A 17 -3.25 -5.97 0.38
CA SER A 17 -2.08 -5.69 1.19
C SER A 17 -2.31 -6.07 2.65
N SER A 18 -1.27 -6.55 3.32
CA SER A 18 -1.23 -6.70 4.76
C SER A 18 -0.86 -5.37 5.45
N SER A 19 -1.21 -5.21 6.72
CA SER A 19 -0.84 -4.02 7.48
C SER A 19 0.66 -3.88 7.68
N THR A 20 1.15 -2.64 7.61
CA THR A 20 2.51 -2.23 7.98
C THR A 20 2.42 -1.16 9.07
N THR A 21 3.02 -1.41 10.23
CA THR A 21 3.06 -0.45 11.35
C THR A 21 4.46 0.14 11.48
N SER A 22 4.53 1.48 11.58
CA SER A 22 5.74 2.24 11.90
C SER A 22 5.49 3.06 13.16
N THR A 23 6.30 2.83 14.20
CA THR A 23 6.23 3.60 15.46
C THR A 23 7.34 4.64 15.51
N PHE A 24 6.98 5.87 15.86
CA PHE A 24 7.91 6.96 16.08
C PHE A 24 7.74 7.50 17.50
N THR A 25 8.83 7.65 18.24
CA THR A 25 8.79 8.14 19.62
C THR A 25 9.65 9.38 19.74
N ASN A 26 9.01 10.50 20.07
CA ASN A 26 9.66 11.77 20.37
C ASN A 26 9.65 12.02 21.88
N THR A 27 10.82 12.02 22.49
CA THR A 27 10.97 12.43 23.89
C THR A 27 11.58 13.82 23.92
N SER A 28 10.81 14.82 24.36
CA SER A 28 11.34 16.16 24.65
C SER A 28 11.49 16.33 26.15
N SER A 29 12.67 16.74 26.60
CA SER A 29 12.92 17.04 28.01
C SER A 29 13.33 18.48 28.13
N ASP A 30 12.41 19.34 28.59
CA ASP A 30 12.75 20.71 28.92
C ASP A 30 13.44 20.72 30.30
N VAL A 31 14.77 20.85 30.28
CA VAL A 31 15.56 21.02 31.49
C VAL A 31 15.48 22.49 31.93
N SER A 32 14.33 22.87 32.49
CA SER A 32 14.20 24.10 33.29
C SER A 32 14.74 23.84 34.70
N PRO A 33 15.42 24.80 35.36
CA PRO A 33 15.86 24.63 36.74
C PRO A 33 14.64 24.66 37.68
N LEU A 34 14.07 23.48 37.92
CA LEU A 34 12.95 23.13 38.83
C LEU A 34 11.52 23.47 38.37
N PRO A 35 10.57 22.50 38.41
CA PRO A 35 10.76 21.06 38.22
C PRO A 35 10.96 20.76 36.72
N ALA A 36 11.74 19.71 36.41
CA ALA A 36 11.93 19.29 35.02
C ALA A 36 10.60 18.78 34.46
N ASN A 37 10.02 19.52 33.52
CA ASN A 37 8.86 19.06 32.77
C ASN A 37 9.37 18.23 31.60
N SER A 38 9.42 16.91 31.78
CA SER A 38 9.56 15.99 30.65
C SER A 38 8.21 15.82 29.96
N SER A 39 8.22 15.95 28.64
CA SER A 39 7.05 15.67 27.80
C SER A 39 7.43 14.61 26.79
N THR A 40 6.77 13.46 26.86
CA THR A 40 6.95 12.37 25.91
C THR A 40 5.73 12.31 25.01
N SER A 41 5.97 12.39 23.70
CA SER A 41 4.94 12.18 22.68
C SER A 41 5.32 10.97 21.83
N THR A 42 4.39 10.04 21.71
CA THR A 42 4.58 8.83 20.89
C THR A 42 3.53 8.82 19.80
N ASP A 43 3.99 8.76 18.55
CA ASP A 43 3.17 8.65 17.36
C ASP A 43 3.29 7.23 16.81
N ASN A 44 2.15 6.55 16.65
CA ASN A 44 2.11 5.25 16.01
C ASN A 44 1.35 5.38 14.71
N TYR A 45 2.06 5.24 13.60
CA TYR A 45 1.47 5.25 12.28
C TYR A 45 1.30 3.82 11.80
N THR A 46 0.07 3.40 11.55
CA THR A 46 -0.23 2.09 10.99
C THR A 46 -0.93 2.25 9.65
N LEU A 47 -0.26 1.80 8.59
CA LEU A 47 -0.91 1.61 7.30
C LEU A 47 -1.53 0.22 7.29
N THR A 48 -2.84 0.13 7.54
CA THR A 48 -3.57 -1.13 7.58
C THR A 48 -4.26 -1.44 6.27
N GLY A 49 -4.01 -2.66 5.80
CA GLY A 49 -4.74 -3.22 4.68
C GLY A 49 -4.59 -2.43 3.38
N GLY A 50 -5.38 -2.85 2.40
CA GLY A 50 -5.59 -2.11 1.18
C GLY A 50 -5.82 -3.03 0.00
N SER A 51 -6.53 -2.53 -0.99
CA SER A 51 -6.85 -3.29 -2.18
C SER A 51 -6.56 -2.47 -3.42
N SER A 52 -6.22 -3.15 -4.51
CA SER A 52 -6.10 -2.56 -5.84
C SER A 52 -6.42 -3.62 -6.89
N LEU A 53 -7.10 -3.21 -7.96
CA LEU A 53 -7.26 -4.05 -9.15
C LEU A 53 -6.03 -3.87 -10.03
N GLN A 54 -5.36 -4.96 -10.36
CA GLN A 54 -4.08 -4.95 -11.07
C GLN A 54 -4.20 -5.59 -12.44
N ILE A 55 -3.54 -4.95 -13.40
CA ILE A 55 -3.27 -5.49 -14.72
C ILE A 55 -1.76 -5.61 -14.87
N THR A 56 -1.31 -6.80 -15.27
CA THR A 56 0.12 -7.12 -15.37
C THR A 56 0.45 -7.66 -16.77
N PRO A 57 0.66 -6.79 -17.77
CA PRO A 57 1.28 -7.21 -19.02
C PRO A 57 2.70 -7.71 -18.75
N ALA A 58 3.01 -8.90 -19.27
CA ALA A 58 4.25 -9.58 -18.97
C ALA A 58 4.76 -10.42 -20.13
N ILE A 59 6.07 -10.66 -20.11
CA ILE A 59 6.74 -11.62 -20.96
C ILE A 59 7.06 -12.83 -20.10
N ARG A 60 6.71 -14.01 -20.62
CA ARG A 60 7.07 -15.30 -20.05
C ARG A 60 8.18 -15.93 -20.86
N LEU A 61 9.24 -16.35 -20.17
CA LEU A 61 10.37 -17.06 -20.74
C LEU A 61 10.35 -18.50 -20.22
N CYS A 62 10.23 -19.48 -21.11
CA CYS A 62 10.20 -20.89 -20.75
C CYS A 62 11.52 -21.57 -21.15
N ALA A 63 12.15 -22.22 -20.18
CA ALA A 63 13.22 -23.19 -20.38
C ALA A 63 12.64 -24.62 -20.33
N GLY A 64 13.16 -25.55 -21.12
CA GLY A 64 12.74 -26.96 -21.07
C GLY A 64 11.86 -27.47 -22.21
N GLY A 65 11.55 -26.64 -23.22
CA GLY A 65 10.94 -27.10 -24.48
C GLY A 65 9.61 -27.82 -24.27
N ASP A 66 9.44 -29.02 -24.81
CA ASP A 66 8.17 -29.79 -24.78
C ASP A 66 8.06 -30.76 -23.58
N GLY A 67 9.02 -30.72 -22.64
CA GLY A 67 9.04 -31.61 -21.48
C GLY A 67 7.84 -31.45 -20.53
N LYS A 68 7.62 -32.47 -19.68
CA LYS A 68 6.58 -32.44 -18.64
C LYS A 68 6.87 -31.42 -17.54
N LEU A 69 8.14 -31.18 -17.23
CA LEU A 69 8.58 -30.18 -16.26
C LEU A 69 9.27 -29.04 -17.01
N GLN A 70 8.73 -27.84 -16.90
CA GLN A 70 9.19 -26.65 -17.60
C GLN A 70 9.52 -25.54 -16.60
N PRO A 71 10.79 -25.25 -16.34
CA PRO A 71 11.19 -24.03 -15.66
C PRO A 71 10.82 -22.80 -16.50
N TYR A 72 10.37 -21.74 -15.84
CA TYR A 72 10.06 -20.49 -16.51
C TYR A 72 10.30 -19.29 -15.59
N SER A 73 10.42 -18.12 -16.21
CA SER A 73 10.38 -16.84 -15.54
C SER A 73 9.36 -15.92 -16.18
N VAL A 74 8.85 -14.97 -15.40
CA VAL A 74 7.92 -13.94 -15.85
C VAL A 74 8.46 -12.59 -15.43
N ILE A 75 8.48 -11.65 -16.36
CA ILE A 75 8.84 -10.26 -16.08
C ILE A 75 7.73 -9.39 -16.65
N GLY A 76 7.18 -8.50 -15.84
CA GLY A 76 6.02 -7.70 -16.21
C GLY A 76 6.01 -6.31 -15.61
N LEU A 77 5.13 -5.49 -16.17
CA LEU A 77 4.80 -4.16 -15.66
C LEU A 77 3.48 -4.30 -14.90
N ILE A 78 3.39 -3.76 -13.68
CA ILE A 78 2.16 -3.77 -12.89
C ILE A 78 1.51 -2.39 -12.99
N ILE A 79 0.22 -2.40 -13.31
CA ILE A 79 -0.64 -1.21 -13.33
C ILE A 79 -1.78 -1.49 -12.38
N GLY A 80 -1.76 -0.87 -11.20
CA GLY A 80 -2.84 -0.95 -10.22
C GLY A 80 -3.77 0.25 -10.32
N THR A 81 -5.07 -0.03 -10.27
CA THR A 81 -6.15 0.94 -10.37
C THR A 81 -7.04 0.86 -9.13
N SER A 82 -7.71 1.98 -8.84
CA SER A 82 -8.59 2.12 -7.67
C SER A 82 -7.95 1.66 -6.36
N PRO A 83 -6.70 2.04 -6.07
CA PRO A 83 -6.08 1.66 -4.82
C PRO A 83 -6.76 2.36 -3.64
N THR A 84 -6.88 1.63 -2.53
CA THR A 84 -7.39 2.14 -1.26
C THR A 84 -6.63 1.50 -0.10
N ALA A 85 -6.46 2.24 0.99
CA ALA A 85 -5.88 1.73 2.24
C ALA A 85 -6.37 2.54 3.44
N THR A 86 -6.17 2.00 4.63
CA THR A 86 -6.45 2.69 5.89
C THR A 86 -5.15 3.15 6.53
N TRP A 87 -5.05 4.43 6.86
CA TRP A 87 -3.97 4.97 7.67
C TRP A 87 -4.52 5.30 9.05
N GLU A 88 -4.01 4.65 10.07
CA GLU A 88 -4.27 4.97 11.48
C GLU A 88 -3.08 5.72 12.08
N ASP A 89 -3.35 6.84 12.75
CA ASP A 89 -2.39 7.59 13.55
C ASP A 89 -2.90 7.62 15.00
N LYS A 90 -2.04 7.18 15.91
CA LYS A 90 -2.29 7.21 17.35
C LYS A 90 -1.20 8.01 18.04
N ASN A 91 -1.55 9.20 18.49
CA ASN A 91 -0.70 10.04 19.32
C ASN A 91 -1.01 9.78 20.80
N THR A 92 0.04 9.58 21.59
CA THR A 92 -0.04 9.58 23.05
C THR A 92 0.94 10.58 23.61
N SER A 93 0.42 11.61 24.29
CA SER A 93 1.21 12.69 24.84
C SER A 93 1.07 12.73 26.37
N SER A 94 2.20 12.67 27.07
CA SER A 94 2.25 12.68 28.53
C SER A 94 3.23 13.75 29.01
N SER A 95 2.87 14.48 30.06
CA SER A 95 3.77 15.41 30.74
C SER A 95 3.68 15.23 32.25
N THR A 96 4.80 15.45 32.93
CA THR A 96 4.88 15.29 34.38
C THR A 96 3.87 16.23 35.07
N GLY A 97 2.92 15.65 35.81
CA GLY A 97 1.90 16.40 36.56
C GLY A 97 0.58 16.67 35.81
N ASN A 98 0.44 16.24 34.55
CA ASN A 98 -0.81 16.34 33.77
C ASN A 98 -1.33 14.96 33.35
N PRO A 99 -2.65 14.81 33.12
CA PRO A 99 -3.19 13.58 32.55
C PRO A 99 -2.63 13.34 31.14
N THR A 100 -2.41 12.08 30.81
CA THR A 100 -2.04 11.65 29.45
C THR A 100 -3.16 11.96 28.48
N ASN A 101 -2.85 12.66 27.39
CA ASN A 101 -3.76 12.86 26.28
C ASN A 101 -3.54 11.75 25.23
N ILE A 102 -4.63 11.18 24.71
CA ILE A 102 -4.62 10.22 23.61
C ILE A 102 -5.47 10.78 22.47
N THR A 103 -4.86 10.95 21.30
CA THR A 103 -5.57 11.27 20.06
C THR A 103 -5.48 10.07 19.12
N ASP A 104 -6.63 9.61 18.64
CA ASP A 104 -6.74 8.54 17.64
C ASP A 104 -7.37 9.10 16.36
N GLU A 105 -6.68 8.95 15.25
CA GLU A 105 -7.09 9.39 13.93
C GLU A 105 -7.03 8.22 12.95
N VAL A 106 -8.10 8.02 12.18
CA VAL A 106 -8.16 7.02 11.12
C VAL A 106 -8.54 7.73 9.83
N GLN A 107 -7.74 7.52 8.80
CA GLN A 107 -7.95 8.04 7.46
C GLN A 107 -8.10 6.91 6.45
N THR A 108 -8.99 7.10 5.48
CA THR A 108 -8.98 6.33 4.25
C THR A 108 -8.19 7.09 3.20
N ILE A 109 -7.10 6.47 2.73
CA ILE A 109 -6.31 6.99 1.60
C ILE A 109 -6.70 6.25 0.33
N SER A 110 -6.89 6.97 -0.77
CA SER A 110 -7.40 6.39 -2.01
C SER A 110 -6.99 7.16 -3.26
N GLY A 111 -7.26 6.54 -4.40
CA GLY A 111 -7.05 7.15 -5.72
C GLY A 111 -5.59 7.15 -6.15
N GLY A 112 -5.31 7.90 -7.21
CA GLY A 112 -4.04 7.75 -7.93
C GLY A 112 -3.90 6.39 -8.61
N MET A 113 -2.71 6.12 -9.13
CA MET A 113 -2.37 4.85 -9.78
C MET A 113 -1.19 4.20 -9.07
N MET A 114 -1.17 2.88 -9.05
CA MET A 114 0.00 2.11 -8.64
C MET A 114 0.77 1.69 -9.89
N LEU A 115 2.08 1.89 -9.86
CA LEU A 115 2.97 1.46 -10.93
C LEU A 115 4.13 0.70 -10.33
N GLY A 116 4.57 -0.34 -11.03
CA GLY A 116 5.76 -1.07 -10.65
C GLY A 116 6.07 -2.25 -11.56
N PHE A 117 6.89 -3.15 -11.05
CA PHE A 117 7.40 -4.29 -11.82
C PHE A 117 7.07 -5.60 -11.11
N HIS A 118 6.75 -6.60 -11.91
CA HIS A 118 6.57 -7.99 -11.50
C HIS A 118 7.77 -8.80 -11.97
N GLY A 119 8.33 -9.61 -11.08
CA GLY A 119 9.29 -10.65 -11.41
C GLY A 119 8.86 -11.97 -10.77
N SER A 120 8.93 -13.06 -11.52
CA SER A 120 8.76 -14.39 -10.96
C SER A 120 9.65 -15.43 -11.63
N ILE A 121 9.95 -16.48 -10.87
CA ILE A 121 10.60 -17.69 -11.35
C ILE A 121 9.79 -18.88 -10.83
N GLY A 122 9.55 -19.85 -11.69
CA GLY A 122 8.73 -21.00 -11.34
C GLY A 122 8.97 -22.24 -12.17
N LEU A 123 8.22 -23.26 -11.79
CA LEU A 123 8.18 -24.56 -12.46
C LEU A 123 6.73 -24.85 -12.85
N LEU A 124 6.53 -25.29 -14.09
CA LEU A 124 5.27 -25.81 -14.59
C LEU A 124 5.39 -27.32 -14.79
N TYR A 125 4.55 -28.09 -14.13
CA TYR A 125 4.39 -29.52 -14.35
C TYR A 125 3.12 -29.79 -15.15
N LYS A 126 3.27 -30.27 -16.38
CA LYS A 126 2.15 -30.69 -17.24
C LYS A 126 1.59 -32.02 -16.74
N VAL A 127 0.38 -31.97 -16.18
CA VAL A 127 -0.37 -33.15 -15.76
C VAL A 127 -0.97 -33.85 -16.99
N THR A 128 -1.49 -33.05 -17.91
CA THR A 128 -1.95 -33.46 -19.24
C THR A 128 -1.46 -32.44 -20.28
N ASP A 129 -1.77 -32.65 -21.55
CA ASP A 129 -1.42 -31.69 -22.61
C ASP A 129 -2.15 -30.34 -22.45
N GLN A 130 -3.25 -30.32 -21.70
CA GLN A 130 -4.07 -29.12 -21.48
C GLN A 130 -3.97 -28.57 -20.06
N ILE A 131 -3.69 -29.41 -19.06
CA ILE A 131 -3.70 -29.02 -17.65
C ILE A 131 -2.29 -29.14 -17.09
N GLY A 132 -1.82 -28.06 -16.47
CA GLY A 132 -0.58 -28.05 -15.71
C GLY A 132 -0.78 -27.47 -14.31
N ILE A 133 0.12 -27.83 -13.41
CA ILE A 133 0.24 -27.24 -12.09
C ILE A 133 1.55 -26.48 -12.06
N SER A 134 1.53 -25.24 -11.58
CA SER A 134 2.74 -24.45 -11.41
C SER A 134 2.95 -24.01 -9.98
N ALA A 135 4.22 -23.91 -9.62
CA ALA A 135 4.69 -23.23 -8.42
C ALA A 135 5.61 -22.10 -8.84
N GLU A 136 5.43 -20.91 -8.26
CA GLU A 136 6.25 -19.74 -8.54
C GLU A 136 6.64 -19.05 -7.23
N ILE A 137 7.85 -18.50 -7.22
CA ILE A 137 8.26 -17.47 -6.28
C ILE A 137 8.22 -16.15 -7.05
N PHE A 138 7.65 -15.11 -6.45
CA PHE A 138 7.48 -13.83 -7.10
C PHE A 138 7.88 -12.66 -6.18
N GLU A 139 8.19 -11.56 -6.83
CA GLU A 139 8.41 -10.25 -6.23
C GLU A 139 7.69 -9.20 -7.08
N ASP A 140 6.90 -8.38 -6.42
CA ASP A 140 6.31 -7.17 -6.96
C ASP A 140 6.98 -5.99 -6.27
N VAL A 141 7.58 -5.10 -7.06
CA VAL A 141 8.13 -3.85 -6.56
C VAL A 141 7.26 -2.72 -7.07
N MET A 142 6.54 -2.05 -6.18
CA MET A 142 5.55 -1.02 -6.55
C MET A 142 5.60 0.18 -5.64
N ASN A 143 5.24 1.32 -6.21
CA ASN A 143 5.01 2.55 -5.47
C ASN A 143 3.57 3.03 -5.74
N TRP A 144 2.96 3.60 -4.71
CA TRP A 144 1.64 4.18 -4.78
C TRP A 144 1.68 5.64 -4.34
N SER A 145 1.09 6.52 -5.15
CA SER A 145 0.83 7.91 -4.77
C SER A 145 -0.68 8.14 -4.73
N PRO A 146 -1.32 8.17 -3.56
CA PRO A 146 -2.75 8.45 -3.45
C PRO A 146 -3.03 9.89 -3.89
N SER A 147 -4.24 10.11 -4.42
CA SER A 147 -4.70 11.44 -4.80
C SER A 147 -5.56 12.09 -3.71
N LYS A 148 -6.07 11.31 -2.75
CA LYS A 148 -6.95 11.81 -1.70
C LYS A 148 -6.79 11.05 -0.38
N SER A 149 -6.94 11.75 0.75
CA SER A 149 -7.22 11.18 2.06
C SER A 149 -8.48 11.78 2.69
N VAL A 150 -9.18 10.97 3.48
CA VAL A 150 -10.36 11.40 4.24
C VAL A 150 -10.28 10.83 5.64
N ILE A 151 -10.31 11.69 6.65
CA ILE A 151 -10.43 11.29 8.06
C ILE A 151 -11.82 10.69 8.27
N THR A 152 -11.87 9.41 8.65
CA THR A 152 -13.11 8.68 8.93
C THR A 152 -13.35 8.51 10.43
N THR A 153 -12.32 8.68 11.25
CA THR A 153 -12.42 8.70 12.72
C THR A 153 -11.43 9.69 13.28
N TYR A 154 -11.88 10.51 14.23
CA TYR A 154 -11.01 11.37 15.03
C TYR A 154 -11.56 11.43 16.45
N THR A 155 -10.79 10.95 17.42
CA THR A 155 -11.15 11.00 18.84
C THR A 155 -10.05 11.64 19.67
N ASP A 156 -10.46 12.51 20.60
CA ASP A 156 -9.59 13.09 21.63
C ASP A 156 -10.04 12.55 22.98
N ASN A 157 -9.15 11.83 23.66
CA ASN A 157 -9.41 11.10 24.91
C ASN A 157 -10.66 10.20 24.86
N GLY A 158 -10.86 9.53 23.72
CA GLY A 158 -11.99 8.63 23.47
C GLY A 158 -13.31 9.32 23.11
N VAL A 159 -13.34 10.65 23.02
CA VAL A 159 -14.52 11.42 22.58
C VAL A 159 -14.38 11.78 21.11
N SER A 160 -15.36 11.39 20.29
CA SER A 160 -15.38 11.74 18.86
C SER A 160 -15.49 13.24 18.65
N GLN A 161 -14.58 13.81 17.85
CA GLN A 161 -14.62 15.21 17.42
C GLN A 161 -14.88 15.35 15.92
N LEU A 162 -15.04 14.24 15.18
CA LEU A 162 -15.15 14.26 13.72
C LEU A 162 -16.27 15.18 13.21
N SER A 163 -17.41 15.24 13.90
CA SER A 163 -18.54 16.11 13.53
C SER A 163 -18.26 17.61 13.70
N ASN A 164 -17.26 17.96 14.49
CA ASN A 164 -16.87 19.34 14.77
C ASN A 164 -15.79 19.84 13.80
N MET A 165 -15.26 18.95 12.96
CA MET A 165 -14.21 19.26 12.00
C MET A 165 -14.79 19.81 10.70
N THR A 166 -14.06 20.74 10.11
CA THR A 166 -14.37 21.33 8.81
C THR A 166 -13.92 20.42 7.67
N THR A 167 -14.42 20.62 6.45
CA THR A 167 -13.96 19.86 5.26
C THR A 167 -12.46 19.98 5.06
N SER A 168 -11.88 21.16 5.31
CA SER A 168 -10.41 21.35 5.23
C SER A 168 -9.61 20.52 6.24
N GLN A 169 -10.23 20.15 7.36
CA GLN A 169 -9.59 19.30 8.38
C GLN A 169 -9.81 17.81 8.09
N ILE A 170 -10.94 17.45 7.46
CA ILE A 170 -11.31 16.05 7.19
C ILE A 170 -10.71 15.55 5.87
N GLU A 171 -10.66 16.39 4.84
CA GLU A 171 -10.27 15.97 3.48
C GLU A 171 -8.95 16.61 3.08
N THR A 172 -8.07 15.79 2.50
CA THR A 172 -6.84 16.26 1.85
C THR A 172 -6.79 15.75 0.42
N ASP A 173 -6.58 16.66 -0.53
CA ASP A 173 -6.25 16.33 -1.91
C ASP A 173 -4.74 16.46 -2.12
N TYR A 174 -4.15 15.45 -2.76
CA TYR A 174 -2.73 15.41 -3.07
C TYR A 174 -2.47 15.82 -4.53
N GLY A 175 -1.47 16.68 -4.72
CA GLY A 175 -1.03 17.13 -6.02
C GLY A 175 0.48 17.32 -6.12
N SER A 176 0.95 17.66 -7.33
CA SER A 176 2.38 17.91 -7.59
C SER A 176 2.93 19.16 -6.90
N SER A 177 2.06 20.10 -6.53
CA SER A 177 2.40 21.32 -5.81
C SER A 177 1.28 21.70 -4.86
N ALA A 178 1.61 22.04 -3.61
CA ALA A 178 0.67 22.66 -2.68
C ALA A 178 0.94 24.17 -2.65
N THR A 179 -0.08 25.00 -2.90
CA THR A 179 -0.01 26.42 -2.58
C THR A 179 -0.14 26.58 -1.08
N THR A 180 0.93 27.01 -0.41
CA THR A 180 0.94 27.42 1.00
C THR A 180 0.23 28.77 1.17
N SER A 181 -1.04 28.84 0.79
CA SER A 181 -1.89 29.95 1.20
C SER A 181 -2.22 29.73 2.68
N SER A 182 -1.89 30.69 3.53
CA SER A 182 -2.03 30.63 5.00
C SER A 182 -3.48 30.52 5.51
N THR A 183 -4.45 30.32 4.62
CA THR A 183 -5.87 30.17 4.93
C THR A 183 -6.48 29.13 3.98
N SER A 184 -6.50 27.87 4.38
CA SER A 184 -7.40 26.89 3.76
C SER A 184 -8.85 27.30 4.06
N SER A 185 -9.69 27.32 3.02
CA SER A 185 -11.12 27.60 3.20
C SER A 185 -11.76 26.44 3.98
N PRO A 186 -12.47 26.68 5.10
CA PRO A 186 -13.09 25.61 5.90
C PRO A 186 -13.97 24.64 5.08
N GLY A 187 -14.59 25.11 4.00
CA GLY A 187 -15.47 24.31 3.14
C GLY A 187 -14.77 23.59 1.97
N SER A 188 -13.44 23.54 1.93
CA SER A 188 -12.70 22.89 0.84
C SER A 188 -11.57 22.01 1.37
N PRO A 189 -11.24 20.89 0.70
CA PRO A 189 -10.14 20.02 1.12
C PRO A 189 -8.81 20.77 1.21
N THR A 190 -7.98 20.38 2.17
CA THR A 190 -6.60 20.84 2.25
C THR A 190 -5.82 20.32 1.04
N GLN A 191 -4.96 21.15 0.47
CA GLN A 191 -4.08 20.75 -0.63
C GLN A 191 -2.71 20.40 -0.07
N SER A 192 -2.21 19.21 -0.41
CA SER A 192 -0.90 18.74 0.02
C SER A 192 -0.09 18.21 -1.16
N THR A 193 1.23 18.15 -1.00
CA THR A 193 2.10 17.53 -2.00
C THR A 193 1.93 16.02 -1.98
N ASN A 194 2.11 15.39 -3.14
CA ASN A 194 2.08 13.94 -3.28
C ASN A 194 2.98 13.23 -2.26
N VAL A 195 2.39 12.25 -1.60
CA VAL A 195 3.08 11.27 -0.77
C VAL A 195 3.25 9.96 -1.54
N HIS A 196 4.28 9.20 -1.21
CA HIS A 196 4.63 7.95 -1.89
C HIS A 196 4.74 6.81 -0.88
N PHE A 197 3.98 5.74 -1.09
CA PHE A 197 3.97 4.56 -0.24
C PHE A 197 4.57 3.36 -0.98
N PRO A 198 5.55 2.65 -0.38
CA PRO A 198 5.99 1.38 -0.91
C PRO A 198 4.85 0.36 -0.82
N TRP A 199 4.53 -0.31 -1.93
CA TRP A 199 3.49 -1.34 -2.02
C TRP A 199 4.06 -2.67 -2.54
N SER A 200 5.32 -2.91 -2.22
CA SER A 200 6.05 -4.10 -2.66
C SER A 200 5.62 -5.34 -1.89
N SER A 201 5.67 -6.50 -2.54
CA SER A 201 5.42 -7.79 -1.88
C SER A 201 6.26 -8.88 -2.52
N TYR A 202 6.63 -9.88 -1.75
CA TYR A 202 7.21 -11.12 -2.25
C TYR A 202 6.42 -12.30 -1.71
N GLY A 203 6.45 -13.42 -2.41
CA GLY A 203 5.72 -14.59 -1.95
C GLY A 203 5.89 -15.79 -2.84
N PHE A 204 5.12 -16.82 -2.53
CA PHE A 204 4.98 -18.01 -3.36
C PHE A 204 3.53 -18.16 -3.81
N ARG A 205 3.32 -18.70 -5.01
CA ARG A 205 1.99 -19.05 -5.52
C ARG A 205 2.00 -20.43 -6.12
N ILE A 206 0.87 -21.13 -5.97
CA ILE A 206 0.57 -22.38 -6.67
C ILE A 206 -0.65 -22.11 -7.55
N SER A 207 -0.60 -22.55 -8.80
CA SER A 207 -1.65 -22.25 -9.77
C SER A 207 -1.93 -23.44 -10.67
N VAL A 208 -3.18 -23.55 -11.11
CA VAL A 208 -3.56 -24.46 -12.19
C VAL A 208 -3.54 -23.68 -13.49
N GLN A 209 -2.87 -24.22 -14.50
CA GLN A 209 -2.78 -23.63 -15.84
C GLN A 209 -3.59 -24.49 -16.81
N TYR A 210 -4.43 -23.84 -17.61
CA TYR A 210 -5.20 -24.46 -18.68
C TYR A 210 -4.77 -23.92 -20.04
N SER A 211 -4.44 -24.81 -20.97
CA SER A 211 -4.01 -24.46 -22.33
C SER A 211 -5.18 -24.60 -23.30
N LEU A 212 -5.61 -23.47 -23.88
CA LEU A 212 -6.61 -23.40 -24.93
C LEU A 212 -5.96 -23.55 -26.31
N GLY A 213 -6.45 -24.49 -27.11
CA GLY A 213 -5.93 -24.74 -28.46
C GLY A 213 -4.71 -25.65 -28.43
N GLY A 214 -4.94 -26.94 -28.25
CA GLY A 214 -3.88 -27.95 -28.22
C GLY A 214 -3.11 -28.03 -29.53
N LYS A 215 -1.78 -28.03 -29.41
CA LYS A 215 -0.98 -29.16 -29.88
C LYS A 215 -0.06 -29.59 -28.74
#